data_AF-A0A416SRS0-F1
#
_entry.id   AF-A0A416SRS0-F1
#
_cell.length_a   1.000
_cell.length_b   1.000
_cell.length_c   1.000
_cell.angle_alpha   90.00
_cell.angle_beta   90.00
_cell.angle_gamma   90.00
#
_symmetry.space_group_name_H-M   'P 1'
#
loop_
_entity.id
_entity.type
_entity.pdbx_description
1 polymer ?
#
loop_
_entity_poly.entity_id
_entity_poly.type
_entity_poly.pdbx_seq_one_letter_code
_entity_poly.pdbx_strand_id
1 'polypeptide(L)'
;MKKMNSKGKYEIFCHKCGKKMQMTNGIVTEGIIRLQGKWGYFSNKDLQMHTMDLCEECYDSIATLFKYPVDVTEYISVEDDYYMLEQV
;
A
#
# COMPACT_ATOMS: atom_id res chain seq x y z
N MET A 1 8.28 -1.90 -3.15
CA MET A 1 9.40 -1.87 -4.09
C MET A 1 9.00 -2.81 -5.19
N LYS A 2 8.79 -2.31 -6.41
CA LYS A 2 8.43 -3.16 -7.55
C LYS A 2 9.70 -3.51 -8.30
N LYS A 3 10.03 -4.80 -8.38
CA LYS A 3 11.17 -5.29 -9.18
C LYS A 3 10.66 -6.25 -10.23
N MET A 4 11.19 -6.15 -11.44
CA MET A 4 10.93 -7.13 -12.48
C MET A 4 11.91 -8.29 -12.31
N ASN A 5 11.41 -9.52 -12.26
CA ASN A 5 12.27 -10.69 -12.20
C ASN A 5 12.76 -11.11 -13.59
N SER A 6 13.67 -12.09 -13.63
CA SER A 6 14.24 -12.63 -14.87
C SER A 6 13.22 -13.26 -15.83
N LYS A 7 11.98 -13.46 -15.40
CA LYS A 7 10.87 -13.98 -16.20
C LYS A 7 9.88 -12.89 -16.64
N GLY A 8 10.22 -11.62 -16.46
CA GLY A 8 9.39 -10.47 -16.87
C GLY A 8 8.16 -10.24 -15.98
N LYS A 9 8.07 -10.87 -14.82
CA LYS A 9 6.97 -10.66 -13.86
C LYS A 9 7.38 -9.65 -12.79
N TYR A 10 6.46 -8.78 -12.42
CA TYR A 10 6.66 -7.87 -11.30
C TYR A 10 6.55 -8.61 -9.97
N GLU A 11 7.46 -8.29 -9.07
CA GLU A 11 7.49 -8.74 -7.69
C GLU A 11 7.35 -7.53 -6.78
N ILE A 12 6.54 -7.68 -5.74
CA ILE A 12 6.31 -6.65 -4.73
C ILE A 12 7.01 -7.08 -3.44
N PHE A 13 7.69 -6.14 -2.80
CA PHE A 13 8.35 -6.34 -1.53
C PHE A 13 7.87 -5.31 -0.51
N CYS A 14 7.69 -5.76 0.73
CA CYS A 14 7.42 -4.90 1.86
C CYS A 14 8.57 -3.91 2.05
N HIS A 15 8.26 -2.61 2.20
CA HIS A 15 9.30 -1.60 2.40
C HIS A 15 9.84 -1.56 3.84
N LYS A 16 9.15 -2.17 4.80
CA LYS A 16 9.61 -2.27 6.20
C LYS A 16 10.49 -3.50 6.42
N CYS A 17 9.97 -4.70 6.19
CA CYS A 17 10.70 -5.95 6.50
C CYS A 17 11.40 -6.59 5.29
N GLY A 18 11.15 -6.14 4.06
CA GLY A 18 11.74 -6.73 2.85
C GLY A 18 11.09 -8.04 2.39
N LYS A 19 10.06 -8.54 3.09
CA LYS A 19 9.30 -9.74 2.70
C LYS A 19 8.81 -9.60 1.27
N LYS A 20 9.03 -10.65 0.46
CA LYS A 20 8.46 -10.79 -0.87
C LYS A 20 6.99 -11.17 -0.74
N MET A 21 6.10 -10.44 -1.42
CA MET A 21 4.68 -10.72 -1.41
C MET A 21 4.35 -11.93 -2.29
N GLN A 22 3.38 -12.73 -1.85
CA GLN A 22 2.77 -13.81 -2.59
C GLN A 22 1.98 -13.24 -3.77
N MET A 23 2.26 -13.77 -4.94
CA MET A 23 1.59 -13.36 -6.17
C MET A 23 1.27 -14.58 -7.02
N THR A 24 0.05 -14.60 -7.56
CA THR A 24 -0.42 -15.61 -8.52
C THR A 24 -0.84 -14.89 -9.78
N ASN A 25 -0.30 -15.29 -10.94
CA ASN A 25 -0.56 -14.66 -12.24
C ASN A 25 -0.35 -13.14 -12.27
N GLY A 26 0.59 -12.62 -11.46
CA GLY A 26 0.91 -11.18 -11.39
C GLY A 26 -0.02 -10.37 -10.49
N ILE A 27 -0.99 -11.02 -9.84
CA ILE A 27 -1.89 -10.42 -8.87
C ILE A 27 -1.40 -10.78 -7.47
N VAL A 28 -1.43 -9.82 -6.54
CA VAL A 28 -1.09 -10.05 -5.13
C VAL A 28 -2.19 -10.90 -4.50
N THR A 29 -1.81 -11.96 -3.80
CA THR A 29 -2.75 -12.92 -3.19
C THR A 29 -2.66 -12.96 -1.66
N GLU A 30 -2.03 -11.96 -1.04
CA GLU A 30 -1.98 -11.77 0.41
C GLU A 30 -2.36 -10.34 0.78
N GLY A 31 -2.70 -10.10 2.05
CA GLY A 31 -3.02 -8.78 2.59
C GLY A 31 -1.85 -7.82 2.46
N ILE A 32 -2.03 -6.75 1.67
CA ILE A 32 -1.08 -5.65 1.56
C ILE A 32 -1.82 -4.33 1.64
N ILE A 33 -1.12 -3.31 2.14
CA ILE A 33 -1.57 -1.92 2.02
C ILE A 33 -0.56 -1.13 1.22
N ARG A 34 -1.07 -0.31 0.30
CA ARG A 34 -0.27 0.64 -0.48
C ARG A 34 -0.56 2.04 0.00
N LEU A 35 0.47 2.73 0.46
CA LEU A 35 0.44 4.16 0.66
C LEU A 35 1.03 4.84 -0.58
N GLN A 36 0.22 5.65 -1.25
CA GLN A 36 0.64 6.49 -2.36
C GLN A 36 0.19 7.92 -2.08
N GLY A 37 1.14 8.84 -2.09
CA GLY A 37 0.85 10.24 -1.79
C GLY A 37 1.72 11.16 -2.63
N LYS A 38 1.09 12.20 -3.18
CA LYS A 38 1.81 13.34 -3.76
C LYS A 38 2.00 14.38 -2.67
N TRP A 39 3.22 14.87 -2.55
CA TRP A 39 3.53 15.96 -1.66
C TRP A 39 3.17 17.28 -2.34
N GLY A 40 2.30 18.06 -1.69
CA GLY A 40 1.88 19.37 -2.15
C GLY A 40 2.95 20.44 -1.95
N TYR A 41 2.72 21.60 -2.57
CA TYR A 41 3.59 22.78 -2.56
C TYR A 41 3.96 23.31 -1.16
N PHE A 42 3.16 22.99 -0.14
CA PHE A 42 3.41 23.44 1.24
C PHE A 42 4.26 22.45 2.05
N SER A 43 4.94 21.50 1.40
CA SER A 43 5.76 20.52 2.11
C SER A 43 7.23 20.68 1.75
N ASN A 44 8.14 20.30 2.64
CA ASN A 44 9.57 20.22 2.30
C ASN A 44 9.92 19.06 1.33
N LYS A 45 8.91 18.45 0.69
CA LYS A 45 9.02 17.35 -0.28
C LYS A 45 8.33 17.71 -1.59
N ASP A 46 8.34 18.98 -1.96
CA ASP A 46 7.71 19.48 -3.18
C ASP A 46 8.06 18.66 -4.41
N LEU A 47 7.06 18.47 -5.28
CA LEU A 47 7.14 17.71 -6.53
C LEU A 47 7.55 16.23 -6.37
N GLN A 48 7.46 15.67 -5.16
CA GLN A 48 7.72 14.26 -4.93
C GLN A 48 6.41 13.47 -4.84
N MET A 49 6.41 12.29 -5.46
CA MET A 49 5.42 11.25 -5.22
C MET A 49 6.09 10.15 -4.43
N HIS A 50 5.55 9.82 -3.26
CA HIS A 50 6.02 8.70 -2.46
C HIS A 50 5.07 7.53 -2.65
N THR A 51 5.63 6.33 -2.76
CA THR A 51 4.84 5.10 -2.87
C THR A 51 5.52 4.03 -2.04
N MET A 52 4.75 3.42 -1.14
CA MET A 52 5.20 2.28 -0.35
C MET A 52 4.12 1.21 -0.25
N ASP A 53 4.58 -0.02 -0.15
CA ASP A 53 3.83 -1.26 0.02
C ASP A 53 4.27 -1.88 1.36
N LEU A 54 3.31 -2.26 2.20
CA LEU A 54 3.54 -2.95 3.46
C LEU A 54 2.76 -4.27 3.48
N CYS A 55 3.31 -5.30 4.11
CA CYS A 55 2.53 -6.47 4.48
C CYS A 55 1.69 -6.13 5.71
N GLU A 56 0.62 -6.88 5.93
CA GLU A 56 -0.30 -6.72 7.06
C GLU A 56 0.43 -6.58 8.41
N GLU A 57 1.32 -7.52 8.75
CA GLU A 57 2.10 -7.47 10.00
C GLU A 57 2.91 -6.17 10.18
N CYS A 58 3.46 -5.62 9.09
CA CYS A 58 4.23 -4.39 9.15
C CYS A 58 3.34 -3.16 9.22
N TYR A 59 2.15 -3.21 8.60
CA TYR A 59 1.13 -2.21 8.76
C TYR A 59 0.67 -2.15 10.22
N ASP A 60 0.30 -3.29 10.81
CA ASP A 60 -0.14 -3.36 12.21
C ASP A 60 0.92 -2.78 13.16
N SER A 61 2.17 -3.18 12.96
CA SER A 61 3.32 -2.66 13.70
C SER A 61 3.55 -1.16 13.55
N ILE A 62 3.19 -0.55 12.42
CA ILE A 62 3.33 0.90 12.22
C ILE A 62 2.11 1.62 12.80
N ALA A 63 0.92 1.05 12.64
CA ALA A 63 -0.33 1.61 13.15
C ALA A 63 -0.27 1.82 14.67
N THR A 64 0.42 0.93 15.41
CA THR A 64 0.63 1.11 16.86
C THR A 64 1.46 2.34 17.23
N LEU A 65 2.20 2.93 16.28
CA LEU A 65 3.04 4.10 16.53
C LEU A 65 2.29 5.42 16.34
N PHE A 66 1.07 5.39 15.81
CA PHE A 66 0.30 6.60 15.58
C PHE A 66 -0.27 7.14 16.88
N LYS A 67 -0.22 8.46 17.03
CA LYS A 67 -0.84 9.17 18.16
C LYS A 67 -2.37 8.98 18.17
N TYR A 68 -2.96 8.93 16.98
CA TYR A 68 -4.38 8.68 16.79
C TYR A 68 -4.54 7.32 16.09
N PRO A 69 -5.54 6.51 16.48
CA PRO A 69 -5.79 5.23 15.84
C PRO A 69 -6.16 5.44 14.35
N VAL A 70 -5.98 4.39 13.56
CA VAL A 70 -6.43 4.40 12.16
C VAL A 70 -7.96 4.36 12.15
N ASP A 71 -8.58 5.24 11.36
CA ASP A 71 -10.03 5.21 11.10
C ASP A 71 -10.37 3.98 10.26
N VAL A 72 -11.33 3.17 10.72
CA VAL A 72 -11.76 1.95 10.05
C VAL A 72 -13.20 2.11 9.60
N THR A 73 -13.43 1.94 8.30
CA THR A 73 -14.76 1.91 7.68
C THR A 73 -15.00 0.52 7.13
N GLU A 74 -16.11 -0.11 7.52
CA GLU A 74 -16.54 -1.39 6.96
C GLU A 74 -17.25 -1.17 5.62
N TYR A 75 -16.98 -2.03 4.64
CA TYR A 75 -17.66 -2.06 3.35
C TYR A 75 -18.60 -3.27 3.30
N ILE A 76 -19.83 -3.08 2.81
CA ILE A 76 -20.87 -4.12 2.82
C ILE A 76 -20.78 -5.00 1.57
N SER A 77 -20.24 -4.46 0.48
CA SER A 77 -20.07 -5.15 -0.79
C SER A 77 -18.77 -4.78 -1.51
N VAL A 78 -18.36 -5.63 -2.46
CA VAL A 78 -17.23 -5.33 -3.37
C VAL A 78 -17.54 -4.16 -4.32
N GLU A 79 -18.82 -3.84 -4.53
CA GLU A 79 -19.24 -2.67 -5.32
C GLU A 79 -18.94 -1.38 -4.56
N ASP A 80 -19.10 -1.37 -3.23
CA ASP A 80 -18.79 -0.21 -2.37
C ASP A 80 -17.30 0.17 -2.39
N ASP A 81 -16.41 -0.80 -2.57
CA ASP A 81 -14.97 -0.57 -2.73
C ASP A 81 -14.67 0.27 -3.98
N TYR A 82 -15.37 0.01 -5.09
CA TYR A 82 -15.17 0.73 -6.36
C TYR A 82 -15.62 2.19 -6.28
N TYR A 83 -16.78 2.45 -5.66
CA TYR A 83 -17.34 3.80 -5.56
C TYR A 83 -16.52 4.75 -4.66
N MET A 84 -15.79 4.20 -3.69
CA MET A 84 -14.97 4.98 -2.76
C MET A 84 -13.61 5.36 -3.36
N LEU A 85 -13.10 4.59 -4.32
CA LEU A 85 -11.87 4.90 -5.05
C LEU A 85 -12.01 6.09 -6.01
N GLU A 86 -13.24 6.45 -6.40
CA GLU A 86 -13.50 7.57 -7.34
C GLU A 86 -13.60 8.95 -6.67
N GLN A 87 -13.60 9.02 -5.34
CA GLN A 87 -13.81 10.27 -4.58
C GLN A 87 -12.55 10.88 -3.95
N VAL A 88 -11.35 10.38 -4.30
CA VAL A 88 -10.05 10.86 -3.77
C VAL A 88 -9.19 11.48 -4.86
#